data_AF-A0A9E3MQ71-F1
#
_entry.id   AF-A0A9E3MQ71-F1
#
_cell.length_a   1.000
_cell.length_b   1.000
_cell.length_c   1.000
_cell.angle_alpha   90.00
_cell.angle_beta   90.00
_cell.angle_gamma   90.00
#
_symmetry.space_group_name_H-M   'P 1'
#
loop_
_entity.id
_entity.type
_entity.pdbx_description
1 polymer ?
#
loop_
_entity_poly.entity_id
_entity_poly.type
_entity_poly.pdbx_seq_one_letter_code
_entity_poly.pdbx_strand_id
1 'polypeptide(L)'
;METTGVRRSLTWLLLTWGVTRLLLLLVVFKVYVFPGPDVTSDVSVIYQGWYDVLRTGTFPQSDVTWQYPPAAALAILSPALLPFLEYTQAFFLMAFAADLAALLLLLYAGLRPGRRLRGAWVWVAGVPLLGPTVYSRYDVMVTAVAVAAVLAAARHPKVAGALVGF
;
A
#
# COMPACT_ATOMS: atom_id res chain seq x y z
N MET A 1 -28.68 -14.70 15.58
CA MET A 1 -28.54 -13.23 15.77
C MET A 1 -27.13 -12.69 15.51
N GLU A 2 -26.10 -13.53 15.31
CA GLU A 2 -24.70 -13.08 15.15
C GLU A 2 -24.35 -12.60 13.72
N THR A 3 -25.01 -13.14 12.70
CA THR A 3 -24.73 -12.87 11.27
C THR A 3 -25.13 -11.46 10.81
N THR A 4 -26.19 -10.88 11.36
CA THR A 4 -26.65 -9.52 11.06
C THR A 4 -25.69 -8.46 11.59
N GLY A 5 -25.08 -8.68 12.76
CA GLY A 5 -24.07 -7.80 13.35
C GLY A 5 -22.79 -7.74 12.51
N VAL A 6 -22.31 -8.89 12.05
CA VAL A 6 -21.13 -8.98 11.17
C VAL A 6 -21.39 -8.28 9.83
N ARG A 7 -22.55 -8.53 9.20
CA ARG A 7 -22.91 -7.88 7.93
C ARG A 7 -22.95 -6.36 8.05
N ARG A 8 -23.58 -5.83 9.10
CA ARG A 8 -23.64 -4.39 9.36
C ARG A 8 -22.24 -3.80 9.60
N SER A 9 -21.40 -4.49 10.37
CA SER A 9 -20.01 -4.07 10.61
C SER A 9 -19.20 -4.02 9.32
N LEU A 10 -19.33 -5.02 8.45
CA LEU A 10 -18.65 -5.06 7.15
C LEU A 10 -19.10 -3.92 6.23
N THR A 11 -20.40 -3.63 6.17
CA THR A 11 -20.91 -2.49 5.38
C THR A 11 -20.28 -1.18 5.83
N TRP A 12 -20.27 -0.88 7.13
CA TRP A 12 -19.64 0.34 7.64
C TRP A 12 -18.15 0.38 7.37
N LEU A 13 -17.46 -0.75 7.55
CA LEU A 13 -16.04 -0.87 7.30
C LEU A 13 -15.69 -0.54 5.84
N LEU A 14 -16.41 -1.13 4.89
CA LEU A 14 -16.19 -0.90 3.45
C LEU A 14 -16.56 0.53 3.04
N LEU A 15 -17.64 1.10 3.60
CA LEU A 15 -18.01 2.50 3.37
C LEU A 15 -16.93 3.45 3.90
N THR A 16 -16.46 3.25 5.13
CA THR A 16 -15.39 4.06 5.72
C THR A 16 -14.09 3.93 4.91
N TRP A 17 -13.73 2.72 4.48
CA TRP A 17 -12.57 2.53 3.61
C TRP A 17 -12.75 3.28 2.29
N GLY A 18 -13.87 3.10 1.59
CA GLY A 18 -14.13 3.76 0.32
C GLY A 18 -14.06 5.28 0.40
N VAL A 19 -14.71 5.89 1.41
CA VAL A 19 -14.70 7.34 1.60
C VAL A 19 -13.29 7.85 1.94
N THR A 20 -12.60 7.20 2.87
CA THR A 20 -11.26 7.65 3.29
C THR A 20 -10.23 7.51 2.17
N ARG A 21 -10.31 6.45 1.37
CA ARG A 21 -9.38 6.23 0.24
C ARG A 21 -9.70 7.12 -0.95
N LEU A 22 -10.98 7.38 -1.21
CA LEU A 22 -11.36 8.38 -2.20
C LEU A 22 -10.77 9.75 -1.85
N LEU A 23 -10.88 10.18 -0.59
CA LEU A 23 -10.28 11.44 -0.14
C LEU A 23 -8.75 11.45 -0.30
N LEU A 24 -8.06 10.37 0.07
CA LEU A 24 -6.61 10.25 -0.14
C LEU A 24 -6.25 10.35 -1.63
N LEU A 25 -6.99 9.67 -2.50
CA LEU A 25 -6.80 9.74 -3.95
C LEU A 25 -6.99 11.17 -4.46
N LEU A 26 -8.09 11.83 -4.09
CA LEU A 26 -8.34 13.22 -4.48
C LEU A 26 -7.22 14.16 -4.02
N VAL A 27 -6.61 13.91 -2.87
CA VAL A 27 -5.45 14.66 -2.38
C VAL A 27 -4.18 14.37 -3.19
N VAL A 28 -3.78 13.11 -3.37
CA VAL A 28 -2.52 12.79 -4.07
C VAL A 28 -2.59 13.10 -5.56
N PHE A 29 -3.77 13.05 -6.17
CA PHE A 29 -4.03 13.53 -7.53
C PHE A 29 -4.23 15.05 -7.62
N LYS A 30 -3.98 15.80 -6.54
CA LYS A 30 -4.00 17.27 -6.51
C LYS A 30 -5.36 17.91 -6.81
N VAL A 31 -6.45 17.16 -6.68
CA VAL A 31 -7.81 17.73 -6.73
C VAL A 31 -8.06 18.60 -5.49
N TYR A 32 -7.53 18.17 -4.34
CA TYR A 32 -7.51 18.97 -3.12
C TYR A 32 -6.09 19.17 -2.61
N VAL A 33 -5.82 20.37 -2.07
CA VAL A 33 -4.55 20.70 -1.43
C VAL A 33 -4.62 20.28 0.03
N PHE A 34 -3.69 19.41 0.43
CA PHE A 34 -3.50 19.06 1.83
C PHE A 34 -2.58 20.09 2.49
N PRO A 35 -2.92 20.65 3.67
CA PRO A 35 -2.06 21.60 4.35
C PRO A 35 -0.70 21.00 4.71
N GLY A 36 0.39 21.73 4.44
CA GLY A 36 1.76 21.33 4.77
C GLY A 36 2.65 21.06 3.55
N PRO A 37 3.82 20.44 3.75
CA PRO A 37 4.75 20.13 2.66
C PRO A 37 4.17 19.16 1.64
N ASP A 38 4.56 19.33 0.38
CA ASP A 38 4.12 18.46 -0.70
C ASP A 38 4.94 17.16 -0.75
N VAL A 39 4.46 16.15 -0.01
CA VAL A 39 5.07 14.81 0.02
C VAL A 39 4.93 14.03 -1.29
N THR A 40 4.06 14.44 -2.21
CA THR A 40 3.91 13.74 -3.50
C THR A 40 5.11 13.93 -4.42
N SER A 41 5.91 14.98 -4.17
CA SER A 41 7.15 15.24 -4.89
C SER A 41 8.19 14.13 -4.70
N ASP A 42 8.14 13.39 -3.57
CA ASP A 42 8.97 12.19 -3.37
C ASP A 42 8.75 11.18 -4.50
N VAL A 43 7.51 11.04 -4.99
CA VAL A 43 7.20 10.08 -6.06
C VAL A 43 7.66 10.60 -7.42
N SER A 44 7.32 11.84 -7.78
CA SER A 44 7.62 12.39 -9.11
C SER A 44 9.08 12.79 -9.30
N VAL A 45 9.81 13.08 -8.22
CA VAL A 45 11.23 13.48 -8.28
C VAL A 45 12.12 12.30 -7.91
N ILE A 46 11.97 11.75 -6.71
CA ILE A 46 12.91 10.77 -6.18
C ILE A 46 12.64 9.38 -6.77
N TYR A 47 11.42 8.87 -6.64
CA TYR A 47 11.12 7.50 -7.09
C TYR A 47 11.15 7.39 -8.61
N GLN A 48 10.67 8.40 -9.33
CA GLN A 48 10.77 8.43 -10.79
C GLN A 48 12.24 8.51 -11.25
N GLY A 49 13.07 9.31 -10.58
CA GLY A 49 14.51 9.35 -10.86
C GLY A 49 15.19 8.01 -10.63
N TRP A 50 14.86 7.31 -9.54
CA TRP A 50 15.36 5.94 -9.31
C TRP A 50 14.84 4.97 -10.36
N TYR A 51 13.57 5.06 -10.75
CA TYR A 51 12.99 4.24 -11.81
C TYR A 51 13.74 4.40 -13.13
N ASP A 52 14.10 5.63 -13.52
CA ASP A 52 14.81 5.92 -14.75
C ASP A 52 16.22 5.30 -14.79
N VAL A 53 16.87 5.15 -13.63
CA VAL A 53 18.15 4.42 -13.50
C VAL A 53 17.93 2.91 -13.43
N LEU A 54 16.98 2.45 -12.62
CA LEU A 54 16.71 1.02 -12.43
C LEU A 54 16.32 0.34 -13.74
N ARG A 55 15.55 1.02 -14.61
CA ARG A 55 15.14 0.48 -15.91
C ARG A 55 16.30 0.27 -16.90
N THR A 56 17.49 0.83 -16.64
CA THR A 56 18.69 0.56 -17.43
C THR A 56 19.44 -0.69 -16.96
N GLY A 57 18.94 -1.38 -15.93
CA GLY A 57 19.56 -2.59 -15.37
C GLY A 57 20.64 -2.31 -14.32
N THR A 58 20.74 -1.08 -13.82
CA THR A 58 21.71 -0.66 -12.80
C THR A 58 21.01 -0.02 -11.62
N PHE A 59 21.57 -0.18 -10.41
CA PHE A 59 21.09 0.56 -9.24
C PHE A 59 21.66 1.99 -9.24
N PRO A 60 20.96 2.97 -8.64
CA PRO A 60 21.45 4.35 -8.50
C PRO A 60 22.55 4.43 -7.42
N GLN A 61 23.69 3.79 -7.67
CA GLN A 61 24.78 3.61 -6.70
C GLN A 61 25.42 4.93 -6.23
N SER A 62 25.38 5.97 -7.05
CA SER A 62 25.90 7.30 -6.72
C SER A 62 24.89 8.20 -6.01
N ASP A 63 23.63 7.76 -5.88
CA ASP A 63 22.59 8.52 -5.20
C ASP A 63 22.53 8.14 -3.72
N VAL A 64 22.94 9.07 -2.86
CA VAL A 64 22.93 8.89 -1.39
C VAL A 64 21.54 8.69 -0.80
N THR A 65 20.49 8.99 -1.56
CA THR A 65 19.11 8.78 -1.12
C THR A 65 18.65 7.33 -1.35
N TRP A 66 19.34 6.55 -2.19
CA TRP A 66 19.09 5.11 -2.33
C TRP A 66 19.76 4.32 -1.21
N GLN A 67 18.99 3.95 -0.19
CA GLN A 67 19.49 3.24 1.00
C GLN A 67 18.77 1.90 1.22
N TYR A 68 18.12 1.38 0.18
CA TYR A 68 17.20 0.25 0.27
C TYR A 68 17.80 -1.03 -0.31
N PRO A 69 17.39 -2.21 0.20
CA PRO A 69 17.81 -3.49 -0.36
C PRO A 69 17.35 -3.64 -1.81
N PRO A 70 17.99 -4.53 -2.61
CA PRO A 70 17.66 -4.71 -4.03
C PRO A 70 16.18 -5.00 -4.31
N ALA A 71 15.48 -5.69 -3.41
CA ALA A 71 14.07 -6.01 -3.57
C ALA A 71 13.14 -4.77 -3.58
N ALA A 72 13.54 -3.66 -2.96
CA ALA A 72 12.79 -2.40 -3.02
C ALA A 72 12.66 -1.86 -4.46
N ALA A 73 13.60 -2.21 -5.36
CA ALA A 73 13.51 -1.86 -6.78
C ALA A 73 12.22 -2.41 -7.43
N LEU A 74 11.66 -3.52 -6.94
CA LEU A 74 10.41 -4.06 -7.48
C LEU A 74 9.25 -3.09 -7.27
N ALA A 75 9.16 -2.44 -6.11
CA ALA A 75 8.13 -1.45 -5.84
C ALA A 75 8.29 -0.22 -6.76
N ILE A 76 9.52 0.25 -6.93
CA ILE A 76 9.87 1.41 -7.76
C ILE A 76 9.72 1.12 -9.26
N LEU A 77 9.97 -0.10 -9.72
CA LEU A 77 9.78 -0.52 -11.12
C LEU A 77 8.32 -0.86 -11.45
N SER A 78 7.52 -1.26 -10.45
CA SER A 78 6.15 -1.73 -10.67
C SER A 78 5.20 -0.76 -11.42
N PRO A 79 5.33 0.59 -11.33
CA PRO A 79 4.48 1.50 -12.10
C PRO A 79 4.58 1.29 -13.63
N ALA A 80 5.69 0.72 -14.14
CA ALA A 80 5.84 0.38 -15.55
C ALA A 80 4.87 -0.71 -16.04
N LEU A 81 4.19 -1.43 -15.13
CA LEU A 81 3.11 -2.35 -15.46
C LEU A 81 1.85 -1.63 -15.97
N LEU A 82 1.76 -0.30 -15.80
CA LEU A 82 0.67 0.55 -16.26
C LEU A 82 1.20 1.60 -17.26
N PRO A 83 1.71 1.18 -18.44
CA PRO A 83 2.46 2.06 -19.35
C PRO A 83 1.60 3.14 -20.02
N PHE A 84 0.28 3.08 -19.84
CA PHE A 84 -0.68 4.06 -20.35
C PHE A 84 -0.94 5.22 -19.37
N LEU A 85 -0.24 5.26 -18.24
CA LEU A 85 -0.31 6.30 -17.23
C LEU A 85 1.06 6.96 -17.01
N GLU A 86 1.05 8.19 -16.54
CA GLU A 86 2.26 8.83 -16.02
C GLU A 86 2.77 8.08 -14.78
N TYR A 87 4.10 8.03 -14.60
CA TYR A 87 4.73 7.25 -13.53
C TYR A 87 4.12 7.53 -12.15
N THR A 88 3.94 8.81 -11.80
CA THR A 88 3.36 9.23 -10.52
C THR A 88 1.92 8.73 -10.34
N GLN A 89 1.11 8.79 -11.40
CA GLN A 89 -0.27 8.31 -11.37
C GLN A 89 -0.32 6.80 -11.21
N ALA A 90 0.50 6.09 -11.99
CA ALA A 90 0.65 4.64 -11.89
C ALA A 90 1.08 4.23 -10.47
N PHE A 91 2.05 4.92 -9.88
CA PHE A 91 2.51 4.67 -8.51
C PHE A 91 1.36 4.81 -7.48
N PHE A 92 0.57 5.88 -7.53
CA PHE A 92 -0.57 6.06 -6.63
C PHE A 92 -1.62 4.96 -6.77
N LEU A 93 -1.88 4.49 -7.99
CA LEU A 93 -2.78 3.36 -8.21
C LEU A 93 -2.20 2.04 -7.67
N MET A 94 -0.89 1.83 -7.79
CA MET A 94 -0.23 0.66 -7.20
C MET A 94 -0.27 0.71 -5.66
N ALA A 95 -0.09 1.89 -5.06
CA ALA A 95 -0.23 2.09 -3.62
C ALA A 95 -1.67 1.82 -3.14
N PHE A 96 -2.66 2.33 -3.86
CA PHE A 96 -4.09 2.05 -3.61
C PHE A 96 -4.41 0.55 -3.74
N ALA A 97 -3.87 -0.12 -4.77
CA ALA A 97 -4.05 -1.55 -4.97
C ALA A 97 -3.43 -2.37 -3.82
N ALA A 98 -2.26 -1.97 -3.32
CA ALA A 98 -1.62 -2.59 -2.16
C ALA A 98 -2.43 -2.39 -0.87
N ASP A 99 -2.95 -1.18 -0.63
CA ASP A 99 -3.85 -0.89 0.50
C ASP A 99 -5.12 -1.74 0.45
N LEU A 100 -5.73 -1.88 -0.74
CA LEU A 100 -6.85 -2.77 -0.95
C LEU A 100 -6.47 -4.24 -0.68
N ALA A 101 -5.33 -4.70 -1.16
CA ALA A 101 -4.85 -6.05 -0.92
C ALA A 101 -4.66 -6.33 0.59
N ALA A 102 -4.05 -5.40 1.33
CA ALA A 102 -3.91 -5.48 2.78
C ALA A 102 -5.27 -5.56 3.48
N LEU A 103 -6.24 -4.71 3.07
CA LEU A 103 -7.60 -4.79 3.59
C LEU A 103 -8.23 -6.18 3.34
N LEU A 104 -8.14 -6.69 2.10
CA LEU A 104 -8.72 -7.97 1.72
C LEU A 104 -8.11 -9.12 2.53
N LEU A 105 -6.79 -9.09 2.77
CA LEU A 105 -6.10 -10.07 3.63
C LEU A 105 -6.58 -10.00 5.08
N LEU A 106 -6.75 -8.80 5.63
CA LEU A 106 -7.26 -8.59 6.98
C LEU A 106 -8.73 -9.02 7.12
N LEU A 107 -9.56 -8.75 6.11
CA LEU A 107 -10.94 -9.23 6.05
C LEU A 107 -10.98 -10.76 5.95
N TYR A 108 -10.17 -11.36 5.09
CA TYR A 108 -10.04 -12.80 4.95
C TYR A 108 -9.69 -13.47 6.29
N ALA A 109 -8.75 -12.91 7.05
CA ALA A 109 -8.39 -13.41 8.37
C ALA A 109 -9.49 -13.16 9.42
N GLY A 110 -10.12 -11.98 9.40
CA GLY A 110 -11.11 -11.55 10.38
C GLY A 110 -12.50 -12.18 10.24
N LEU A 111 -12.85 -12.65 9.03
CA LEU A 111 -14.13 -13.31 8.72
C LEU A 111 -14.14 -14.82 9.00
N ARG A 112 -13.01 -15.41 9.39
CA ARG A 112 -12.95 -16.83 9.78
C ARG A 112 -13.74 -17.11 11.07
N PRO A 113 -14.28 -18.33 11.27
CA PRO A 113 -14.99 -18.69 12.50
C PRO A 113 -14.19 -18.38 13.77
N GLY A 114 -14.82 -17.72 14.75
CA GLY A 114 -14.20 -17.33 16.01
C GLY A 114 -13.21 -16.15 15.92
N ARG A 115 -13.05 -15.51 14.76
CA ARG A 115 -12.22 -14.31 14.58
C ARG A 115 -13.06 -13.03 14.56
N ARG A 116 -12.37 -11.88 14.58
CA ARG A 116 -12.99 -10.54 14.68
C ARG A 116 -12.37 -9.61 13.65
N LEU A 117 -13.17 -8.64 13.15
CA LEU A 117 -12.75 -7.61 12.19
C LEU A 117 -11.86 -6.50 12.77
N ARG A 118 -11.29 -6.67 13.99
CA ARG A 118 -10.55 -5.61 14.67
C ARG A 118 -9.33 -5.12 13.88
N GLY A 119 -8.56 -6.05 13.31
CA GLY A 119 -7.40 -5.69 12.49
C GLY A 119 -7.79 -4.88 11.25
N ALA A 120 -8.86 -5.27 10.57
CA ALA A 120 -9.39 -4.51 9.43
C ALA A 120 -9.89 -3.12 9.84
N TRP A 121 -10.54 -2.97 11.00
CA TRP A 121 -10.93 -1.65 11.52
C TRP A 121 -9.74 -0.76 11.86
N VAL A 122 -8.70 -1.31 12.49
CA VAL A 122 -7.44 -0.58 12.77
C VAL A 122 -6.81 -0.11 11.46
N TRP A 123 -6.80 -0.95 10.42
CA TRP A 123 -6.30 -0.57 9.10
C TRP A 123 -7.13 0.53 8.44
N VAL A 124 -8.46 0.37 8.42
CA VAL A 124 -9.38 1.32 7.78
C VAL A 124 -9.32 2.68 8.46
N ALA A 125 -9.29 2.73 9.80
CA ALA A 125 -9.25 3.97 10.54
C ALA A 125 -7.84 4.58 10.63
N GLY A 126 -6.80 3.75 10.76
CA GLY A 126 -5.43 4.21 11.04
C GLY A 126 -4.68 4.70 9.81
N VAL A 127 -4.77 4.00 8.68
CA VAL A 127 -4.09 4.37 7.42
C VAL A 127 -4.33 5.82 7.01
N PRO A 128 -5.58 6.34 6.96
CA PRO A 128 -5.81 7.71 6.53
C PRO A 128 -5.27 8.77 7.50
N LEU A 129 -4.96 8.41 8.76
CA LEU A 129 -4.34 9.34 9.73
C LEU A 129 -2.90 9.69 9.36
N LEU A 130 -2.26 8.88 8.50
CA LEU A 130 -0.94 9.18 7.95
C LEU A 130 -0.98 10.25 6.84
N GLY A 131 -2.18 10.66 6.41
CA GLY A 131 -2.37 11.67 5.36
C GLY A 131 -1.83 11.22 3.99
N PRO A 132 -1.46 12.16 3.10
CA PRO A 132 -0.98 11.83 1.74
C PRO A 132 0.31 11.01 1.71
N THR A 133 1.07 10.99 2.82
CA THR A 133 2.31 10.22 2.95
C THR A 133 2.08 8.74 2.66
N VAL A 134 0.93 8.17 3.06
CA VAL A 134 0.70 6.74 2.89
C VAL A 134 0.65 6.29 1.43
N TYR A 135 0.26 7.17 0.50
CA TYR A 135 0.27 6.90 -0.94
C TYR A 135 1.48 7.55 -1.64
N SER A 136 2.22 8.42 -0.96
CA SER A 136 3.45 9.04 -1.49
C SER A 136 4.72 8.29 -1.07
N ARG A 137 4.57 7.15 -0.40
CA ARG A 137 5.64 6.25 0.00
C ARG A 137 5.29 4.82 -0.40
N TYR A 138 6.30 4.04 -0.80
CA TYR A 138 6.08 2.66 -1.18
C TYR A 138 5.86 1.73 0.04
N ASP A 139 5.91 2.26 1.27
CA ASP A 139 5.72 1.52 2.52
C ASP A 139 4.42 0.72 2.56
N VAL A 140 3.32 1.23 1.98
CA VAL A 140 2.05 0.50 1.93
C VAL A 140 2.12 -0.76 1.08
N MET A 141 2.96 -0.76 0.03
CA MET A 141 3.23 -1.93 -0.80
C MET A 141 3.97 -3.01 -0.01
N VAL A 142 5.05 -2.61 0.69
CA VAL A 142 5.82 -3.50 1.57
C VAL A 142 4.96 -4.01 2.72
N THR A 143 4.12 -3.16 3.30
CA THR A 143 3.21 -3.54 4.38
C THR A 143 2.20 -4.59 3.94
N ALA A 144 1.66 -4.48 2.72
CA ALA A 144 0.77 -5.50 2.18
C ALA A 144 1.47 -6.88 2.06
N VAL A 145 2.73 -6.90 1.62
CA VAL A 145 3.57 -8.11 1.58
C VAL A 145 3.81 -8.66 2.99
N ALA A 146 4.12 -7.80 3.97
CA ALA A 146 4.32 -8.19 5.36
C ALA A 146 3.05 -8.79 5.99
N VAL A 147 1.87 -8.20 5.75
CA VAL A 147 0.58 -8.76 6.19
C VAL A 147 0.37 -10.14 5.58
N ALA A 148 0.65 -10.32 4.29
CA ALA A 148 0.58 -11.63 3.64
C ALA A 148 1.53 -12.65 4.30
N ALA A 149 2.76 -12.23 4.62
CA ALA A 149 3.76 -13.07 5.26
C ALA A 149 3.31 -13.58 6.64
N VAL A 150 2.76 -12.69 7.48
CA VAL A 150 2.24 -13.06 8.82
C VAL A 150 1.09 -14.06 8.70
N LEU A 151 0.18 -13.86 7.74
CA LEU A 151 -0.93 -14.79 7.53
C LEU A 151 -0.47 -16.15 6.98
N ALA A 152 0.59 -16.17 6.17
CA ALA A 152 1.18 -17.39 5.63
C ALA A 152 1.98 -18.17 6.68
N ALA A 153 2.58 -17.51 7.67
CA ALA A 153 3.54 -18.10 8.61
C ALA A 153 3.08 -19.39 9.29
N ALA A 154 1.79 -19.49 9.66
CA ALA A 154 1.26 -20.64 10.38
C ALA A 154 1.10 -21.91 9.50
N ARG A 155 0.93 -21.77 8.19
CA ARG A 155 0.61 -22.90 7.28
C ARG A 155 1.63 -23.09 6.16
N HIS A 156 2.36 -22.04 5.80
CA HIS A 156 3.28 -22.00 4.67
C HIS A 156 4.56 -21.25 5.05
N PRO A 157 5.38 -21.79 5.97
CA PRO A 157 6.56 -21.10 6.50
C PRO A 157 7.60 -20.76 5.42
N LYS A 158 7.72 -21.56 4.36
CA LYS A 158 8.60 -21.26 3.21
C LYS A 158 8.12 -20.01 2.45
N VAL A 159 6.81 -19.89 2.22
CA VAL A 159 6.22 -18.72 1.56
C VAL A 159 6.36 -17.49 2.45
N ALA A 160 6.09 -17.63 3.75
CA ALA A 160 6.30 -16.55 4.70
C ALA A 160 7.77 -16.09 4.73
N GLY A 161 8.74 -17.01 4.73
CA GLY A 161 10.16 -16.67 4.66
C GLY A 161 10.53 -15.91 3.39
N ALA A 162 10.02 -16.32 2.22
CA ALA A 162 10.24 -15.61 0.97
C ALA A 162 9.65 -14.19 0.99
N LEU A 163 8.45 -14.02 1.56
CA LEU A 163 7.79 -12.71 1.68
C LEU A 163 8.47 -11.79 2.72
N VAL A 164 9.05 -12.34 3.78
CA VAL A 164 9.81 -11.55 4.78
C VAL A 164 11.18 -11.12 4.23
N GLY A 165 11.75 -11.90 3.30
CA GLY A 165 13.01 -11.55 2.63
C GLY A 165 12.89 -10.50 1.52
N PHE A 166 11.67 -10.02 1.23
CA PHE A 166 11.38 -8.92 0.33
C PHE A 166 11.66 -7.57 1.00
#